data_AF-A0A926K4G5-F1
#
_entry.id   AF-A0A926K4G5-F1
#
_cell.length_a   1.000
_cell.length_b   1.000
_cell.length_c   1.000
_cell.angle_alpha   90.00
_cell.angle_beta   90.00
_cell.angle_gamma   90.00
#
_symmetry.space_group_name_H-M   'P 1'
#
loop_
_entity.id
_entity.type
_entity.pdbx_description
1 polymer ?
#
loop_
_entity_poly.entity_id
_entity_poly.type
_entity_poly.pdbx_seq_one_letter_code
_entity_poly.pdbx_strand_id
1 'polypeptide(L)'
;MTPLDSGRRPVPATATLVPAGQSTDTADALTLGRRVRERRNELGMTLEQLAQAIDRAPSQVSAIENGKREPRLPLLRALAVALGSTVDDLLTDEAPNERAALEIAVERAQRGAVFGALGIHPVRVSKATSDETLRAILGLHQEVERLHRERAATPEEARRANTDLRAEMRGRGNYFAELEAEAAKLLASVGYSGGPVSHQAIADVAAKLGFSLHYVHDMPHSTRSVIDRRNGRIYLGANVPSRDARAPILRALAGVVCAHEEPENYADFLRQRVEANYLAGAVLLPEEATVTLLAEAKQRRQISMEDLRDAFAVSYEMAAHRFTNIATERLDLEVHFMKVHESGTLIKAYENDDVKFPSDALGALEGAMVCRNWTARTVFASADRFNPWYQYTDMAAGGTYWCTSRVEKAKEGEYSVSVGVPFHAVKWFRGRETSHRTASHCPDETCCRRASTVLTRKWEGAAWPEAATPTSLLAALPTGTFPGVDAHEVYEFLEGHESRPGR
;
A
#
# COMPACT_ATOMS: atom_id res chain seq x y z
N MET A 1 -2.94 30.80 -51.20
CA MET A 1 -2.77 29.34 -51.00
C MET A 1 -1.47 29.14 -50.24
N THR A 2 -1.60 28.91 -48.95
CA THR A 2 -0.52 28.86 -47.95
C THR A 2 -0.23 27.39 -47.63
N PRO A 3 1.03 26.93 -47.50
CA PRO A 3 1.31 25.62 -46.95
C PRO A 3 1.30 25.67 -45.41
N LEU A 4 0.71 24.65 -44.80
CA LEU A 4 0.61 24.41 -43.37
C LEU A 4 1.94 23.88 -42.82
N ASP A 5 2.53 24.59 -41.86
CA ASP A 5 3.67 24.13 -41.07
C ASP A 5 3.16 23.55 -39.74
N SER A 6 3.47 22.29 -39.49
CA SER A 6 3.00 21.50 -38.35
C SER A 6 3.88 21.72 -37.13
N GLY A 7 3.46 22.63 -36.24
CA GLY A 7 4.11 22.90 -34.96
C GLY A 7 4.04 21.71 -33.98
N ARG A 8 5.19 21.10 -33.70
CA ARG A 8 5.42 20.28 -32.50
C ARG A 8 5.27 21.16 -31.25
N ARG A 9 4.32 20.84 -30.37
CA ARG A 9 4.29 21.36 -29.00
C ARG A 9 5.37 20.66 -28.14
N PRO A 10 6.10 21.37 -27.27
CA PRO A 10 7.05 20.76 -26.36
C PRO A 10 6.31 20.06 -25.19
N VAL A 11 6.79 18.89 -24.82
CA VAL A 11 6.38 18.12 -23.62
C VAL A 11 6.96 18.82 -22.38
N PRO A 12 6.20 19.05 -21.29
CA PRO A 12 6.75 19.67 -20.09
C PRO A 12 7.70 18.70 -19.38
N ALA A 13 8.85 19.23 -18.95
CA ALA A 13 9.88 18.51 -18.24
C ALA A 13 9.39 17.98 -16.87
N THR A 14 9.81 16.77 -16.55
CA THR A 14 9.59 16.05 -15.30
C THR A 14 10.08 16.89 -14.12
N ALA A 15 9.17 17.35 -13.25
CA ALA A 15 9.52 18.06 -12.03
C ALA A 15 10.06 17.06 -11.00
N THR A 16 11.34 17.21 -10.63
CA THR A 16 11.99 16.44 -9.57
C THR A 16 11.46 16.90 -8.22
N LEU A 17 10.82 16.01 -7.46
CA LEU A 17 10.34 16.28 -6.09
C LEU A 17 11.55 16.39 -5.14
N VAL A 18 11.61 17.49 -4.39
CA VAL A 18 12.60 17.78 -3.33
C VAL A 18 12.06 17.24 -2.00
N PRO A 19 12.88 16.67 -1.09
CA PRO A 19 12.39 15.98 0.10
C PRO A 19 11.74 16.90 1.15
N ALA A 20 10.74 16.34 1.85
CA ALA A 20 9.78 16.98 2.76
C ALA A 20 10.34 17.38 4.15
N GLY A 21 11.43 18.15 4.20
CA GLY A 21 12.09 18.56 5.45
C GLY A 21 11.99 20.05 5.83
N GLN A 22 11.14 20.86 5.17
CA GLN A 22 11.16 22.34 5.31
C GLN A 22 9.80 22.98 5.69
N SER A 23 8.78 22.19 6.03
CA SER A 23 7.41 22.70 6.23
C SER A 23 7.20 23.44 7.57
N THR A 24 7.98 23.14 8.61
CA THR A 24 7.85 23.76 9.94
C THR A 24 8.46 25.17 10.00
N ASP A 25 9.72 25.35 9.58
CA ASP A 25 10.41 26.66 9.62
C ASP A 25 9.68 27.76 8.82
N THR A 26 9.01 27.38 7.74
CA THR A 26 8.27 28.33 6.90
C THR A 26 6.90 28.71 7.47
N ALA A 27 6.30 27.85 8.29
CA ALA A 27 5.02 28.11 8.94
C ALA A 27 5.15 29.19 10.02
N ASP A 28 6.28 29.20 10.74
CA ASP A 28 6.59 30.11 11.84
C ASP A 28 6.92 31.51 11.31
N ALA A 29 7.66 31.59 10.19
CA ALA A 29 8.00 32.85 9.54
C ALA A 29 6.77 33.63 9.02
N LEU A 30 5.71 32.93 8.59
CA LEU A 30 4.45 33.56 8.15
C LEU A 30 3.66 34.16 9.32
N THR A 31 3.53 33.41 10.41
CA THR A 31 2.84 33.86 11.63
C THR A 31 3.55 35.08 12.25
N LEU A 32 4.88 34.98 12.40
CA LEU A 32 5.74 36.08 12.85
C LEU A 32 5.57 37.33 11.98
N GLY A 33 5.61 37.18 10.65
CA GLY A 33 5.44 38.29 9.72
C GLY A 33 4.09 39.00 9.86
N ARG A 34 3.01 38.25 10.09
CA ARG A 34 1.67 38.82 10.31
C ARG A 34 1.55 39.55 11.64
N ARG A 35 2.16 39.05 12.71
CA ARG A 35 2.23 39.74 14.01
C ARG A 35 2.98 41.07 13.92
N VAL A 36 4.15 41.08 13.27
CA VAL A 36 4.93 42.30 13.01
C VAL A 36 4.09 43.34 12.26
N ARG A 37 3.37 42.90 11.22
CA ARG A 37 2.52 43.78 10.41
C ARG A 37 1.34 44.36 11.18
N GLU A 38 0.68 43.54 12.01
CA GLU A 38 -0.43 43.99 12.84
C GLU A 38 0.04 45.02 13.85
N ARG A 39 1.08 44.69 14.63
CA ARG A 39 1.60 45.59 15.66
C ARG A 39 2.09 46.92 15.09
N ARG A 40 2.70 46.88 13.90
CA ARG A 40 3.07 48.11 13.17
C ARG A 40 1.84 48.97 12.86
N ASN A 41 0.73 48.35 12.42
CA ASN A 41 -0.50 49.08 12.09
C ASN A 41 -1.20 49.61 13.35
N GLU A 42 -1.19 48.88 14.47
CA GLU A 42 -1.73 49.35 15.76
C GLU A 42 -1.02 50.61 16.25
N LEU A 43 0.30 50.66 16.06
CA LEU A 43 1.13 51.82 16.40
C LEU A 43 1.05 52.95 15.35
N GLY A 44 0.27 52.77 14.28
CA GLY A 44 0.12 53.76 13.20
C GLY A 44 1.39 53.98 12.37
N MET A 45 2.36 53.07 12.44
CA MET A 45 3.65 53.22 11.78
C MET A 45 3.57 52.84 10.28
N THR A 46 4.19 53.65 9.42
CA THR A 46 4.41 53.26 8.02
C THR A 46 5.53 52.23 7.90
N LEU A 47 5.61 51.57 6.75
CA LEU A 47 6.62 50.57 6.49
C LEU A 47 8.03 51.18 6.46
N GLU A 48 8.16 52.43 5.97
CA GLU A 48 9.41 53.20 6.04
C GLU A 48 9.79 53.57 7.48
N GLN A 49 8.81 53.94 8.31
CA GLN A 49 9.06 54.31 9.71
C GLN A 49 9.57 53.12 10.53
N LEU A 50 8.98 51.94 10.36
CA LEU A 50 9.49 50.73 11.01
C LEU A 50 10.88 50.35 10.49
N ALA A 51 11.10 50.46 9.18
CA ALA A 51 12.39 50.17 8.56
C ALA A 51 13.50 51.09 9.09
N GLN A 52 13.21 52.38 9.24
CA GLN A 52 14.12 53.35 9.83
C GLN A 52 14.40 53.06 11.32
N ALA A 53 13.37 52.68 12.08
CA ALA A 53 13.52 52.35 13.51
C ALA A 53 14.43 51.14 13.77
N ILE A 54 14.55 50.22 12.81
CA ILE A 54 15.42 49.03 12.90
C ILE A 54 16.67 49.12 12.02
N ASP A 55 16.95 50.28 11.43
CA ASP A 55 18.07 50.54 10.53
C ASP A 55 18.12 49.56 9.32
N ARG A 56 17.00 49.33 8.65
CA ARG A 56 16.90 48.45 7.47
C ARG A 56 16.16 49.10 6.32
N ALA A 57 16.30 48.51 5.14
CA ALA A 57 15.55 48.93 3.97
C ALA A 57 14.06 48.55 4.10
N PRO A 58 13.12 49.38 3.61
CA PRO A 58 11.69 49.05 3.60
C PRO A 58 11.40 47.70 2.92
N SER A 59 12.11 47.37 1.84
CA SER A 59 11.99 46.07 1.17
C SER A 59 12.26 44.87 2.09
N GLN A 60 13.15 45.03 3.07
CA GLN A 60 13.49 43.98 4.03
C GLN A 60 12.39 43.79 5.08
N VAL A 61 11.79 44.88 5.56
CA VAL A 61 10.60 44.80 6.45
C VAL A 61 9.43 44.15 5.73
N SER A 62 9.20 44.51 4.47
CA SER A 62 8.16 43.89 3.64
C SER A 62 8.40 42.39 3.41
N ALA A 63 9.65 41.97 3.25
CA ALA A 63 9.98 40.54 3.11
C ALA A 63 9.70 39.75 4.41
N ILE A 64 9.93 40.37 5.56
CA ILE A 64 9.63 39.79 6.88
C ILE A 64 8.12 39.72 7.11
N GLU A 65 7.36 40.80 6.85
CA GLU A 65 5.90 40.85 7.04
C GLU A 65 5.11 39.85 6.17
N ASN A 66 5.71 39.39 5.06
CA ASN A 66 5.11 38.42 4.14
C ASN A 66 5.70 37.01 4.31
N GLY A 67 6.47 36.75 5.37
CA GLY A 67 7.08 35.45 5.63
C GLY A 67 7.95 34.94 4.47
N LYS A 68 8.57 35.86 3.71
CA LYS A 68 9.54 35.55 2.64
C LYS A 68 10.96 35.51 3.16
N ARG A 69 11.20 36.09 4.35
CA ARG A 69 12.50 36.13 4.98
C ARG A 69 12.34 36.09 6.49
N GLU A 70 13.01 35.14 7.12
CA GLU A 70 13.03 35.03 8.57
C GLU A 70 14.11 35.94 9.17
N PRO A 71 13.78 36.76 10.18
CA PRO A 71 14.74 37.64 10.84
C PRO A 71 15.63 36.87 11.81
N ARG A 72 16.95 37.09 11.73
CA ARG A 72 17.89 36.57 12.75
C ARG A 72 17.62 37.24 14.10
N LEU A 73 17.96 36.56 15.20
CA LEU A 73 17.73 37.01 16.57
C LEU A 73 18.08 38.49 16.86
N PRO A 74 19.19 39.08 16.37
CA PRO A 74 19.47 40.51 16.56
C PRO A 74 18.43 41.44 15.93
N LEU A 75 17.92 41.08 14.75
CA LEU A 75 16.89 41.84 14.04
C LEU A 75 15.51 41.64 14.68
N LEU A 76 15.24 40.43 15.17
CA LEU A 76 14.01 40.13 15.92
C LEU A 76 13.92 40.94 17.22
N ARG A 77 15.04 41.08 17.96
CA ARG A 77 15.11 41.97 19.13
C ARG A 77 14.88 43.43 18.76
N ALA A 78 15.47 43.90 17.66
CA ALA A 78 15.24 45.27 17.18
C ALA A 78 13.77 45.52 16.79
N LEU A 79 13.12 44.53 16.16
CA LEU A 79 11.69 44.57 15.85
C LEU A 79 10.84 44.63 17.13
N ALA A 80 11.13 43.78 18.12
CA ALA A 80 10.42 43.76 19.40
C ALA A 80 10.49 45.13 20.11
N VAL A 81 11.69 45.72 20.18
CA VAL A 81 11.90 47.06 20.77
C VAL A 81 11.14 48.14 19.98
N ALA A 82 11.28 48.16 18.64
CA ALA A 82 10.63 49.17 17.79
C ALA A 82 9.10 49.07 17.81
N LEU A 83 8.55 47.88 18.05
CA LEU A 83 7.11 47.59 18.09
C LEU A 83 6.53 47.58 19.51
N GLY A 84 7.32 47.91 20.53
CA GLY A 84 6.89 47.91 21.93
C GLY A 84 6.27 46.58 22.36
N SER A 85 6.94 45.47 22.02
CA SER A 85 6.52 44.08 22.28
C SER A 85 7.74 43.26 22.73
N THR A 86 7.52 42.04 23.23
CA THR A 86 8.63 41.13 23.56
C THR A 86 8.97 40.20 22.38
N VAL A 87 10.14 39.57 22.43
CA VAL A 87 10.51 38.56 21.43
C VAL A 87 9.56 37.36 21.49
N ASP A 88 9.14 36.97 22.69
CA ASP A 88 8.23 35.84 22.90
C ASP A 88 6.82 36.13 22.34
N ASP A 89 6.32 37.36 22.51
CA ASP A 89 5.04 37.79 21.93
C ASP A 89 5.05 37.73 20.39
N LEU A 90 6.18 38.01 19.76
CA LEU A 90 6.32 37.97 18.30
C LEU A 90 6.43 36.54 17.75
N LEU A 91 6.97 35.60 18.55
CA LEU A 91 7.18 34.20 18.19
C LEU A 91 6.03 33.27 18.60
N THR A 92 4.92 33.80 19.13
CA THR A 92 3.80 32.95 19.53
C THR A 92 3.09 32.36 18.29
N ASP A 93 2.82 31.06 18.30
CA ASP A 93 2.26 30.31 17.16
C ASP A 93 0.83 30.67 16.79
N GLU A 94 0.08 31.30 17.71
CA GLU A 94 -1.30 31.71 17.44
C GLU A 94 -1.36 32.84 16.41
N ALA A 95 -2.34 32.80 15.50
CA ALA A 95 -2.55 33.89 14.57
C ALA A 95 -3.07 35.14 15.31
N PRO A 96 -2.62 36.34 14.92
CA PRO A 96 -2.98 37.57 15.63
C PRO A 96 -4.48 37.90 15.63
N ASN A 97 -5.18 37.56 14.54
CA ASN A 97 -6.63 37.71 14.40
C ASN A 97 -7.18 36.70 13.38
N GLU A 98 -8.51 36.53 13.32
CA GLU A 98 -9.18 35.56 12.43
C GLU A 98 -8.83 35.78 10.96
N ARG A 99 -8.73 37.04 10.53
CA ARG A 99 -8.35 37.38 9.16
C ARG A 99 -6.91 36.97 8.85
N ALA A 100 -5.98 37.24 9.76
CA ALA A 100 -4.58 36.84 9.62
C ALA A 100 -4.46 35.31 9.57
N ALA A 101 -5.28 34.57 10.33
CA ALA A 101 -5.36 33.12 10.24
C ALA A 101 -5.75 32.65 8.83
N LEU A 102 -6.77 33.27 8.23
CA LEU A 102 -7.19 32.98 6.84
C LEU A 102 -6.11 33.32 5.81
N GLU A 103 -5.45 34.48 5.95
CA GLU A 103 -4.36 34.87 5.05
C GLU A 103 -3.17 33.90 5.12
N ILE A 104 -2.80 33.47 6.33
CA ILE A 104 -1.73 32.48 6.57
C ILE A 104 -2.13 31.13 5.98
N ALA A 105 -3.36 30.66 6.22
CA ALA A 105 -3.85 29.38 5.72
C ALA A 105 -3.84 29.32 4.18
N VAL A 106 -4.30 30.39 3.51
CA VAL A 106 -4.27 30.48 2.04
C VAL A 106 -2.83 30.55 1.52
N GLU A 107 -1.93 31.32 2.15
CA GLU A 107 -0.53 31.35 1.74
C GLU A 107 0.16 29.99 1.91
N ARG A 108 -0.14 29.25 2.97
CA ARG A 108 0.36 27.88 3.18
C ARG A 108 -0.16 26.93 2.10
N ALA A 109 -1.47 26.93 1.86
CA ALA A 109 -2.12 26.13 0.82
C ALA A 109 -1.49 26.35 -0.57
N GLN A 110 -1.24 27.60 -0.95
CA GLN A 110 -0.64 27.95 -2.24
C GLN A 110 0.86 27.58 -2.35
N ARG A 111 1.57 27.44 -1.23
CA ARG A 111 2.96 26.97 -1.18
C ARG A 111 3.06 25.43 -1.12
N GLY A 112 1.95 24.74 -0.92
CA GLY A 112 1.88 23.28 -0.83
C GLY A 112 2.17 22.57 -2.16
N ALA A 113 2.61 21.31 -2.06
CA ALA A 113 3.01 20.50 -3.21
C ALA A 113 1.87 20.28 -4.23
N VAL A 114 0.63 20.12 -3.76
CA VAL A 114 -0.55 19.92 -4.61
C VAL A 114 -0.82 21.13 -5.50
N PHE A 115 -0.71 22.35 -4.95
CA PHE A 115 -0.95 23.57 -5.70
C PHE A 115 0.12 23.80 -6.77
N GLY A 116 1.39 23.53 -6.45
CA GLY A 116 2.50 23.61 -7.40
C GLY A 116 2.40 22.60 -8.54
N ALA A 117 1.97 21.37 -8.25
CA ALA A 117 1.81 20.31 -9.26
C ALA A 117 0.70 20.61 -10.29
N LEU A 118 -0.35 21.35 -9.88
CA LEU A 118 -1.45 21.75 -10.76
C LEU A 118 -1.10 22.88 -11.74
N GLY A 119 0.06 23.52 -11.57
CA GLY A 119 0.50 24.62 -12.43
C GLY A 119 -0.35 25.88 -12.30
N ILE A 120 -1.09 26.04 -11.20
CA ILE A 120 -1.95 27.19 -10.95
C ILE A 120 -1.09 28.36 -10.47
N HIS A 121 -1.32 29.55 -11.00
CA HIS A 121 -0.64 30.75 -10.52
C HIS A 121 -1.16 31.16 -9.13
N PRO A 122 -0.26 31.41 -8.16
CA PRO A 122 -0.67 31.80 -6.81
C PRO A 122 -1.37 33.16 -6.83
N VAL A 123 -2.49 33.24 -6.12
CA VAL A 123 -3.24 34.48 -5.91
C VAL A 123 -2.53 35.32 -4.86
N ARG A 124 -2.32 36.60 -5.18
CA ARG A 124 -1.75 37.56 -4.24
C ARG A 124 -2.80 37.95 -3.21
N VAL A 125 -2.61 37.52 -1.96
CA VAL A 125 -3.45 37.93 -0.83
C VAL A 125 -3.16 39.41 -0.51
N SER A 126 -4.19 40.24 -0.52
CA SER A 126 -4.09 41.67 -0.25
C SER A 126 -5.21 42.17 0.66
N LYS A 127 -5.11 43.41 1.13
CA LYS A 127 -6.19 44.05 1.93
C LYS A 127 -7.53 44.13 1.17
N ALA A 128 -7.50 44.11 -0.17
CA ALA A 128 -8.70 44.15 -1.00
C ALA A 128 -9.39 42.78 -1.14
N THR A 129 -8.73 41.69 -0.75
CA THR A 129 -9.33 40.35 -0.76
C THR A 129 -10.28 40.24 0.43
N SER A 130 -11.55 39.86 0.18
CA SER A 130 -12.53 39.67 1.25
C SER A 130 -12.30 38.36 2.00
N ASP A 131 -12.72 38.30 3.26
CA ASP A 131 -12.61 37.09 4.08
C ASP A 131 -13.41 35.92 3.47
N GLU A 132 -14.56 36.22 2.86
CA GLU A 132 -15.36 35.24 2.12
C GLU A 132 -14.60 34.64 0.93
N THR A 133 -13.83 35.45 0.20
CA THR A 133 -12.97 34.97 -0.88
C THR A 133 -11.84 34.08 -0.35
N LEU A 134 -11.22 34.46 0.78
CA LEU A 134 -10.17 33.64 1.40
C LEU A 134 -10.73 32.28 1.86
N ARG A 135 -11.92 32.26 2.48
CA ARG A 135 -12.60 31.01 2.86
C ARG A 135 -12.95 30.15 1.64
N ALA A 136 -13.42 30.76 0.55
CA ALA A 136 -13.73 30.04 -0.68
C ALA A 136 -12.48 29.41 -1.34
N ILE A 137 -11.35 30.14 -1.38
CA ILE A 137 -10.08 29.63 -1.90
C ILE A 137 -9.59 28.46 -1.04
N LEU A 138 -9.65 28.61 0.28
CA LEU A 138 -9.24 27.55 1.21
C LEU A 138 -10.13 26.30 1.07
N GLY A 139 -11.45 26.48 1.00
CA GLY A 139 -12.40 25.38 0.80
C GLY A 139 -12.17 24.67 -0.54
N LEU A 140 -11.91 25.41 -1.62
CA LEU A 140 -11.56 24.83 -2.92
C LEU A 140 -10.24 24.04 -2.84
N HIS A 141 -9.24 24.55 -2.16
CA HIS A 141 -7.96 23.85 -1.98
C HIS A 141 -8.16 22.54 -1.20
N GLN A 142 -8.87 22.59 -0.07
CA GLN A 142 -9.19 21.41 0.74
C GLN A 142 -9.95 20.36 -0.08
N GLU A 143 -10.89 20.79 -0.92
CA GLU A 143 -11.65 19.90 -1.80
C GLU A 143 -10.79 19.32 -2.93
N VAL A 144 -9.87 20.10 -3.49
CA VAL A 144 -8.89 19.62 -4.48
C VAL A 144 -7.94 18.61 -3.85
N GLU A 145 -7.45 18.85 -2.63
CA GLU A 145 -6.65 17.87 -1.91
C GLU A 145 -7.44 16.59 -1.60
N ARG A 146 -8.72 16.72 -1.19
CA ARG A 146 -9.63 15.59 -0.97
C ARG A 146 -9.78 14.78 -2.25
N LEU A 147 -10.09 15.43 -3.38
CA LEU A 147 -10.21 14.79 -4.69
C LEU A 147 -8.88 14.20 -5.20
N HIS A 148 -7.74 14.82 -4.89
CA HIS A 148 -6.43 14.27 -5.21
C HIS A 148 -6.12 13.02 -4.41
N ARG A 149 -6.41 13.00 -3.10
CA ARG A 149 -6.32 11.80 -2.27
C ARG A 149 -7.25 10.69 -2.78
N GLU A 150 -8.47 11.05 -3.20
CA GLU A 150 -9.39 10.10 -3.84
C GLU A 150 -8.90 9.59 -5.19
N ARG A 151 -8.21 10.43 -5.99
CA ARG A 151 -7.66 10.08 -7.30
C ARG A 151 -6.30 9.40 -7.25
N ALA A 152 -5.51 9.53 -6.19
CA ALA A 152 -4.28 8.76 -6.00
C ALA A 152 -4.55 7.24 -5.98
N ALA A 153 -5.80 6.84 -5.79
CA ALA A 153 -6.31 5.49 -6.01
C ALA A 153 -6.69 5.21 -7.48
N THR A 154 -6.07 5.88 -8.48
CA THR A 154 -6.31 5.50 -9.88
C THR A 154 -5.77 4.10 -10.16
N PRO A 155 -6.45 3.30 -11.01
CA PRO A 155 -5.95 2.00 -11.42
C PRO A 155 -4.52 2.03 -12.00
N GLU A 156 -4.11 3.16 -12.58
CA GLU A 156 -2.79 3.31 -13.19
C GLU A 156 -1.66 3.55 -12.17
N GLU A 157 -1.89 4.39 -11.16
CA GLU A 157 -0.95 4.56 -10.05
C GLU A 157 -0.82 3.25 -9.26
N ALA A 158 -1.93 2.55 -9.05
CA ALA A 158 -1.94 1.23 -8.44
C ALA A 158 -1.11 0.20 -9.22
N ARG A 159 -1.24 0.17 -10.56
CA ARG A 159 -0.44 -0.71 -11.42
C ARG A 159 1.04 -0.40 -11.38
N ARG A 160 1.42 0.89 -11.40
CA ARG A 160 2.83 1.31 -11.30
C ARG A 160 3.42 0.90 -9.96
N ALA A 161 2.75 1.23 -8.85
CA ALA A 161 3.21 0.89 -7.51
C ALA A 161 3.33 -0.64 -7.30
N ASN A 162 2.38 -1.43 -7.81
CA ASN A 162 2.47 -2.90 -7.80
C ASN A 162 3.66 -3.43 -8.63
N THR A 163 4.02 -2.75 -9.72
CA THR A 163 5.15 -3.14 -10.56
C THR A 163 6.48 -2.83 -9.89
N ASP A 164 6.61 -1.63 -9.31
CA ASP A 164 7.80 -1.21 -8.59
C ASP A 164 8.03 -2.08 -7.34
N LEU A 165 6.98 -2.34 -6.57
CA LEU A 165 7.03 -3.22 -5.39
C LEU A 165 7.49 -4.64 -5.75
N ARG A 166 6.99 -5.22 -6.86
CA ARG A 166 7.45 -6.54 -7.31
C ARG A 166 8.91 -6.53 -7.72
N ALA A 167 9.38 -5.47 -8.39
CA ALA A 167 10.79 -5.33 -8.75
C ALA A 167 11.68 -5.29 -7.50
N GLU A 168 11.27 -4.56 -6.46
CA GLU A 168 11.95 -4.54 -5.17
C GLU A 168 11.95 -5.93 -4.51
N MET A 169 10.78 -6.58 -4.40
CA MET A 169 10.65 -7.92 -3.84
C MET A 169 11.55 -8.91 -4.57
N ARG A 170 11.58 -8.88 -5.91
CA ARG A 170 12.47 -9.72 -6.73
C ARG A 170 13.94 -9.43 -6.45
N GLY A 171 14.32 -8.15 -6.36
CA GLY A 171 15.69 -7.72 -6.05
C GLY A 171 16.19 -8.21 -4.68
N ARG A 172 15.27 -8.41 -3.73
CA ARG A 172 15.54 -8.95 -2.39
C ARG A 172 15.36 -10.47 -2.27
N GLY A 173 15.07 -11.18 -3.37
CA GLY A 173 14.69 -12.60 -3.32
C GLY A 173 13.44 -12.88 -2.47
N ASN A 174 12.61 -11.84 -2.26
CA ASN A 174 11.42 -11.79 -1.41
C ASN A 174 11.70 -12.11 0.07
N TYR A 175 12.91 -11.78 0.55
CA TYR A 175 13.34 -11.93 1.93
C TYR A 175 13.54 -10.57 2.63
N PHE A 176 12.94 -10.43 3.82
CA PHE A 176 12.96 -9.21 4.62
C PHE A 176 13.56 -9.48 6.00
N ALA A 177 14.89 -9.38 6.11
CA ALA A 177 15.66 -9.70 7.31
C ALA A 177 15.20 -8.93 8.56
N GLU A 178 14.84 -7.67 8.39
CA GLU A 178 14.30 -6.80 9.43
C GLU A 178 13.00 -7.35 10.02
N LEU A 179 12.09 -7.86 9.18
CA LEU A 179 10.83 -8.45 9.62
C LEU A 179 11.02 -9.83 10.24
N GLU A 180 11.99 -10.61 9.77
CA GLU A 180 12.38 -11.88 10.42
C GLU A 180 12.89 -11.65 11.85
N ALA A 181 13.74 -10.64 12.03
CA ALA A 181 14.26 -10.29 13.33
C ALA A 181 13.13 -9.86 14.29
N GLU A 182 12.17 -9.06 13.82
CA GLU A 182 11.00 -8.70 14.62
C GLU A 182 10.11 -9.92 14.93
N ALA A 183 9.83 -10.79 13.95
CA ALA A 183 9.08 -12.02 14.18
C ALA A 183 9.74 -12.92 15.24
N ALA A 184 11.06 -13.08 15.18
CA ALA A 184 11.83 -13.85 16.15
C ALA A 184 11.77 -13.22 17.56
N LYS A 185 11.88 -11.88 17.68
CA LYS A 185 11.72 -11.18 18.96
C LYS A 185 10.34 -11.39 19.57
N LEU A 186 9.27 -11.30 18.77
CA LEU A 186 7.90 -11.52 19.23
C LEU A 186 7.73 -12.94 19.78
N LEU A 187 8.23 -13.95 19.07
CA LEU A 187 8.15 -15.36 19.49
C LEU A 187 9.01 -15.67 20.71
N ALA A 188 10.22 -15.12 20.77
CA ALA A 188 11.10 -15.25 21.94
C ALA A 188 10.46 -14.65 23.19
N SER A 189 9.71 -13.55 23.03
CA SER A 189 9.00 -12.92 24.15
C SER A 189 8.02 -13.88 24.81
N VAL A 190 7.34 -14.77 24.06
CA VAL A 190 6.35 -15.70 24.60
C VAL A 190 6.91 -17.11 24.87
N GLY A 191 8.23 -17.29 24.79
CA GLY A 191 8.87 -18.56 25.08
C GLY A 191 8.50 -19.67 24.09
N TYR A 192 8.27 -19.31 22.82
CA TYR A 192 8.00 -20.30 21.77
C TYR A 192 9.17 -21.29 21.67
N SER A 193 8.83 -22.59 21.75
CA SER A 193 9.80 -23.70 21.80
C SER A 193 9.67 -24.67 20.63
N GLY A 194 8.82 -24.37 19.65
CA GLY A 194 8.63 -25.19 18.44
C GLY A 194 7.17 -25.54 18.14
N GLY A 195 6.93 -26.09 16.95
CA GLY A 195 5.61 -26.53 16.48
C GLY A 195 4.67 -25.40 16.01
N PRO A 196 3.39 -25.69 15.79
CA PRO A 196 2.42 -24.65 15.41
C PRO A 196 2.27 -23.57 16.48
N VAL A 197 2.34 -22.30 16.08
CA VAL A 197 2.07 -21.18 16.99
C VAL A 197 0.60 -21.19 17.40
N SER A 198 0.34 -21.26 18.70
CA SER A 198 -1.01 -21.35 19.25
C SER A 198 -1.73 -19.99 19.26
N HIS A 199 -3.06 -20.01 19.34
CA HIS A 199 -3.85 -18.80 19.59
C HIS A 199 -3.41 -18.10 20.88
N GLN A 200 -3.11 -18.87 21.94
CA GLN A 200 -2.69 -18.30 23.22
C GLN A 200 -1.35 -17.56 23.09
N ALA A 201 -0.38 -18.13 22.38
CA ALA A 201 0.91 -17.47 22.17
C ALA A 201 0.74 -16.10 21.48
N ILE A 202 -0.18 -16.00 20.52
CA ILE A 202 -0.46 -14.72 19.84
C ILE A 202 -1.19 -13.73 20.76
N ALA A 203 -2.10 -14.22 21.60
CA ALA A 203 -2.73 -13.38 22.61
C ALA A 203 -1.71 -12.85 23.63
N ASP A 204 -0.73 -13.67 24.03
CA ASP A 204 0.35 -13.27 24.92
C ASP A 204 1.29 -12.26 24.25
N VAL A 205 1.56 -12.41 22.94
CA VAL A 205 2.29 -11.39 22.15
C VAL A 205 1.52 -10.07 22.15
N ALA A 206 0.22 -10.09 21.87
CA ALA A 206 -0.61 -8.89 21.89
C ALA A 206 -0.58 -8.20 23.27
N ALA A 207 -0.71 -8.97 24.34
CA ALA A 207 -0.67 -8.47 25.71
C ALA A 207 0.67 -7.81 26.05
N LYS A 208 1.80 -8.38 25.60
CA LYS A 208 3.14 -7.79 25.78
C LYS A 208 3.35 -6.50 25.00
N LEU A 209 2.66 -6.35 23.87
CA LEU A 209 2.62 -5.11 23.10
C LEU A 209 1.65 -4.07 23.69
N GLY A 210 0.98 -4.39 24.80
CA GLY A 210 0.02 -3.49 25.47
C GLY A 210 -1.40 -3.54 24.90
N PHE A 211 -1.73 -4.59 24.13
CA PHE A 211 -3.04 -4.74 23.50
C PHE A 211 -3.84 -5.92 24.05
N SER A 212 -5.14 -5.72 24.23
CA SER A 212 -6.11 -6.78 24.48
C SER A 212 -6.93 -7.09 23.23
N LEU A 213 -7.21 -8.36 22.98
CA LEU A 213 -7.96 -8.84 21.81
C LEU A 213 -9.45 -8.94 22.13
N HIS A 214 -10.30 -8.30 21.32
CA HIS A 214 -11.77 -8.28 21.50
C HIS A 214 -12.47 -8.75 20.22
N TYR A 215 -13.32 -9.76 20.34
CA TYR A 215 -14.16 -10.22 19.23
C TYR A 215 -15.52 -9.55 19.29
N VAL A 216 -15.91 -8.87 18.21
CA VAL A 216 -17.14 -8.09 18.13
C VAL A 216 -17.96 -8.47 16.91
N HIS A 217 -19.29 -8.36 17.03
CA HIS A 217 -20.24 -8.76 15.99
C HIS A 217 -20.66 -7.59 15.07
N ASP A 218 -20.45 -6.36 15.52
CA ASP A 218 -20.85 -5.09 14.91
C ASP A 218 -19.66 -4.33 14.27
N MET A 219 -18.65 -5.09 13.85
CA MET A 219 -17.50 -4.55 13.14
C MET A 219 -17.92 -3.89 11.80
N PRO A 220 -17.42 -2.68 11.46
CA PRO A 220 -17.74 -2.04 10.18
C PRO A 220 -17.48 -2.96 9.00
N HIS A 221 -18.43 -3.05 8.07
CA HIS A 221 -18.39 -4.00 6.94
C HIS A 221 -17.15 -3.84 6.04
N SER A 222 -16.57 -2.65 6.03
CA SER A 222 -15.41 -2.25 5.24
C SER A 222 -14.06 -2.65 5.85
N THR A 223 -14.01 -3.00 7.13
CA THR A 223 -12.76 -3.31 7.83
C THR A 223 -12.68 -4.79 8.22
N ARG A 224 -11.47 -5.30 8.50
CA ARG A 224 -11.26 -6.67 9.02
C ARG A 224 -10.84 -6.71 10.48
N SER A 225 -10.24 -5.62 10.95
CA SER A 225 -9.78 -5.41 12.32
C SER A 225 -9.63 -3.91 12.56
N VAL A 226 -9.84 -3.46 13.79
CA VAL A 226 -9.63 -2.07 14.21
C VAL A 226 -8.68 -2.04 15.39
N ILE A 227 -7.68 -1.15 15.35
CA ILE A 227 -6.70 -0.98 16.43
C ILE A 227 -7.01 0.34 17.15
N ASP A 228 -7.34 0.23 18.44
CA ASP A 228 -7.52 1.34 19.35
C ASP A 228 -6.24 1.53 20.17
N ARG A 229 -5.41 2.48 19.74
CA ARG A 229 -4.15 2.84 20.43
C ARG A 229 -4.39 3.57 21.75
N ARG A 230 -5.54 4.23 21.94
CA ARG A 230 -5.85 5.01 23.14
C ARG A 230 -6.17 4.10 24.32
N ASN A 231 -6.94 3.03 24.08
CA ASN A 231 -7.34 2.09 25.11
C ASN A 231 -6.55 0.76 25.10
N GLY A 232 -5.61 0.59 24.16
CA GLY A 232 -4.82 -0.65 24.04
C GLY A 232 -5.70 -1.85 23.67
N ARG A 233 -6.54 -1.70 22.64
CA ARG A 233 -7.48 -2.76 22.21
C ARG A 233 -7.38 -3.03 20.71
N ILE A 234 -7.54 -4.29 20.34
CA ILE A 234 -7.67 -4.71 18.95
C ILE A 234 -9.01 -5.43 18.80
N TYR A 235 -9.89 -4.85 17.99
CA TYR A 235 -11.20 -5.39 17.67
C TYR A 235 -11.12 -6.25 16.41
N LEU A 236 -11.73 -7.42 16.46
CA LEU A 236 -11.75 -8.41 15.40
C LEU A 236 -13.20 -8.80 15.11
N GLY A 237 -13.56 -8.92 13.83
CA GLY A 237 -14.90 -9.38 13.47
C GLY A 237 -15.13 -10.83 13.92
N ALA A 238 -16.27 -11.10 14.56
CA ALA A 238 -16.65 -12.45 14.98
C ALA A 238 -16.86 -13.44 13.81
N ASN A 239 -17.05 -12.92 12.59
CA ASN A 239 -17.23 -13.70 11.36
C ASN A 239 -15.91 -14.02 10.63
N VAL A 240 -14.78 -14.14 11.34
CA VAL A 240 -13.52 -14.59 10.73
C VAL A 240 -13.74 -16.01 10.19
N PRO A 241 -13.59 -16.24 8.87
CA PRO A 241 -13.78 -17.57 8.29
C PRO A 241 -12.90 -18.59 9.01
N SER A 242 -13.50 -19.73 9.38
CA SER A 242 -13.03 -20.67 10.42
C SER A 242 -11.70 -21.39 10.18
N ARG A 243 -10.85 -20.95 9.25
CA ARG A 243 -9.62 -21.67 8.88
C ARG A 243 -8.35 -21.18 9.59
N ASP A 244 -8.24 -19.91 9.95
CA ASP A 244 -7.12 -19.42 10.76
C ASP A 244 -7.36 -18.00 11.31
N ALA A 245 -7.73 -17.86 12.59
CA ALA A 245 -7.94 -16.55 13.22
C ALA A 245 -6.62 -15.82 13.55
N ARG A 246 -5.48 -16.53 13.48
CA ARG A 246 -4.16 -15.98 13.82
C ARG A 246 -3.68 -14.95 12.82
N ALA A 247 -3.84 -15.23 11.54
CA ALA A 247 -3.31 -14.38 10.48
C ALA A 247 -3.93 -12.97 10.47
N PRO A 248 -5.25 -12.77 10.64
CA PRO A 248 -5.81 -11.42 10.84
C PRO A 248 -5.23 -10.68 12.06
N ILE A 249 -5.09 -11.36 13.21
CA ILE A 249 -4.54 -10.76 14.44
C ILE A 249 -3.11 -10.29 14.21
N LEU A 250 -2.27 -11.16 13.66
CA LEU A 250 -0.87 -10.85 13.41
C LEU A 250 -0.68 -9.71 12.40
N ARG A 251 -1.56 -9.59 11.40
CA ARG A 251 -1.55 -8.46 10.47
C ARG A 251 -1.92 -7.15 11.15
N ALA A 252 -2.87 -7.16 12.08
CA ALA A 252 -3.17 -5.99 12.90
C ALA A 252 -1.97 -5.62 13.79
N LEU A 253 -1.36 -6.61 14.46
CA LEU A 253 -0.17 -6.38 15.29
C LEU A 253 1.03 -5.88 14.46
N ALA A 254 1.15 -6.28 13.20
CA ALA A 254 2.21 -5.81 12.32
C ALA A 254 2.17 -4.29 12.11
N GLY A 255 0.99 -3.68 12.06
CA GLY A 255 0.84 -2.23 12.00
C GLY A 255 1.39 -1.51 13.23
N VAL A 256 1.40 -2.18 14.39
CA VAL A 256 2.03 -1.66 15.61
C VAL A 256 3.54 -1.87 15.57
N VAL A 257 3.99 -3.09 15.24
CA VAL A 257 5.41 -3.49 15.26
C VAL A 257 6.22 -2.71 14.22
N CYS A 258 5.66 -2.49 13.04
CA CYS A 258 6.31 -1.76 11.95
C CYS A 258 6.05 -0.24 12.04
N ALA A 259 5.41 0.23 13.12
CA ALA A 259 5.03 1.64 13.32
C ALA A 259 4.31 2.24 12.10
N HIS A 260 3.34 1.51 11.52
CA HIS A 260 2.57 2.00 10.38
C HIS A 260 1.73 3.21 10.77
N GLU A 261 1.73 4.21 9.89
CA GLU A 261 0.89 5.41 9.96
C GLU A 261 -0.12 5.39 8.81
N GLU A 262 -1.02 6.38 8.77
CA GLU A 262 -1.95 6.50 7.65
C GLU A 262 -1.16 6.65 6.33
N PRO A 263 -1.38 5.76 5.34
CA PRO A 263 -0.56 5.75 4.13
C PRO A 263 -0.79 7.02 3.31
N GLU A 264 0.29 7.76 3.01
CA GLU A 264 0.22 9.01 2.26
C GLU A 264 -0.16 8.79 0.78
N ASN A 265 0.16 7.61 0.24
CA ASN A 265 -0.07 7.24 -1.15
C ASN A 265 -0.29 5.73 -1.31
N TYR A 266 -0.66 5.32 -2.52
CA TYR A 266 -0.97 3.92 -2.80
C TYR A 266 0.24 2.98 -2.66
N ALA A 267 1.45 3.45 -3.00
CA ALA A 267 2.66 2.65 -2.86
C ALA A 267 2.97 2.35 -1.38
N ASP A 268 2.80 3.34 -0.50
CA ASP A 268 2.97 3.13 0.93
C ASP A 268 1.94 2.15 1.50
N PHE A 269 0.68 2.27 1.10
CA PHE A 269 -0.36 1.28 1.45
C PHE A 269 0.02 -0.15 1.04
N LEU A 270 0.53 -0.34 -0.19
CA LEU A 270 0.97 -1.65 -0.66
C LEU A 270 2.16 -2.18 0.14
N ARG A 271 3.14 -1.31 0.44
CA ARG A 271 4.31 -1.66 1.25
C ARG A 271 3.90 -2.11 2.65
N GLN A 272 3.10 -1.30 3.36
CA GLN A 272 2.56 -1.66 4.68
C GLN A 272 1.80 -2.99 4.64
N ARG A 273 1.02 -3.24 3.57
CA ARG A 273 0.31 -4.50 3.37
C ARG A 273 1.27 -5.68 3.13
N VAL A 274 2.36 -5.52 2.40
CA VAL A 274 3.37 -6.56 2.21
C VAL A 274 4.06 -6.87 3.55
N GLU A 275 4.52 -5.85 4.26
CA GLU A 275 5.17 -5.98 5.57
C GLU A 275 4.26 -6.71 6.57
N ALA A 276 2.97 -6.33 6.62
CA ALA A 276 2.01 -6.97 7.52
C ALA A 276 1.76 -8.45 7.20
N ASN A 277 1.63 -8.80 5.91
CA ASN A 277 1.48 -10.18 5.50
C ASN A 277 2.75 -11.00 5.71
N TYR A 278 3.93 -10.40 5.46
CA TYR A 278 5.22 -11.03 5.67
C TYR A 278 5.42 -11.35 7.15
N LEU A 279 5.23 -10.36 8.04
CA LEU A 279 5.40 -10.54 9.49
C LEU A 279 4.45 -11.61 10.02
N ALA A 280 3.18 -11.60 9.59
CA ALA A 280 2.23 -12.63 9.98
C ALA A 280 2.68 -14.04 9.55
N GLY A 281 3.19 -14.19 8.33
CA GLY A 281 3.77 -15.45 7.85
C GLY A 281 5.02 -15.84 8.64
N ALA A 282 5.91 -14.90 8.94
CA ALA A 282 7.14 -15.12 9.69
C ALA A 282 6.89 -15.52 11.14
N VAL A 283 5.85 -14.99 11.78
CA VAL A 283 5.46 -15.43 13.13
C VAL A 283 4.82 -16.83 13.08
N LEU A 284 3.96 -17.13 12.11
CA LEU A 284 3.28 -18.43 12.03
C LEU A 284 4.20 -19.58 11.60
N LEU A 285 5.18 -19.28 10.76
CA LEU A 285 6.18 -20.21 10.28
C LEU A 285 7.57 -19.61 10.58
N PRO A 286 8.06 -19.74 11.83
CA PRO A 286 9.31 -19.13 12.26
C PRO A 286 10.48 -19.56 11.37
N GLU A 287 11.37 -18.63 11.03
CA GLU A 287 12.47 -18.85 10.08
C GLU A 287 13.29 -20.09 10.43
N GLU A 288 13.82 -20.18 11.65
CA GLU A 288 14.68 -21.28 12.08
C GLU A 288 14.00 -22.66 11.97
N ALA A 289 12.76 -22.77 12.46
CA ALA A 289 11.98 -24.01 12.39
C ALA A 289 11.65 -24.38 10.94
N THR A 290 11.29 -23.39 10.12
CA THR A 290 10.92 -23.60 8.71
C THR A 290 12.12 -24.00 7.87
N VAL A 291 13.26 -23.33 8.06
CA VAL A 291 14.53 -23.63 7.38
C VAL A 291 15.01 -25.03 7.77
N THR A 292 14.94 -25.40 9.05
CA THR A 292 15.32 -26.75 9.51
C THR A 292 14.51 -27.82 8.78
N LEU A 293 13.18 -27.70 8.80
CA LEU A 293 12.29 -28.65 8.13
C LEU A 293 12.55 -28.72 6.62
N LEU A 294 12.71 -27.56 5.96
CA LEU A 294 12.96 -27.51 4.52
C LEU A 294 14.34 -28.02 4.13
N ALA A 295 15.37 -27.77 4.95
CA ALA A 295 16.73 -28.26 4.71
C ALA A 295 16.78 -29.79 4.81
N GLU A 296 16.13 -30.37 5.82
CA GLU A 296 15.97 -31.83 5.93
C GLU A 296 15.19 -32.41 4.74
N ALA A 297 14.09 -31.76 4.34
CA ALA A 297 13.31 -32.16 3.18
C ALA A 297 14.12 -32.05 1.88
N LYS A 298 14.96 -31.01 1.73
CA LYS A 298 15.87 -30.84 0.59
C LYS A 298 16.90 -31.96 0.53
N GLN A 299 17.52 -32.33 1.65
CA GLN A 299 18.46 -33.46 1.71
C GLN A 299 17.82 -34.78 1.28
N ARG A 300 16.57 -35.02 1.70
CA ARG A 300 15.78 -36.20 1.30
C ARG A 300 15.16 -36.08 -0.09
N ARG A 301 15.27 -34.91 -0.74
CA ARG A 301 14.67 -34.56 -2.02
C ARG A 301 13.13 -34.68 -2.03
N GLN A 302 12.49 -34.17 -0.99
CA GLN A 302 11.06 -34.27 -0.72
C GLN A 302 10.43 -32.94 -0.27
N ILE A 303 10.95 -31.79 -0.73
CA ILE A 303 10.32 -30.49 -0.43
C ILE A 303 8.85 -30.54 -0.87
N SER A 304 7.95 -30.14 0.04
CA SER A 304 6.50 -30.23 -0.09
C SER A 304 5.84 -29.10 0.69
N MET A 305 4.98 -28.33 0.03
CA MET A 305 4.20 -27.25 0.67
C MET A 305 3.10 -27.82 1.58
N GLU A 306 2.63 -29.03 1.31
CA GLU A 306 1.68 -29.73 2.19
C GLU A 306 2.34 -30.05 3.54
N ASP A 307 3.60 -30.48 3.51
CA ASP A 307 4.32 -30.84 4.73
C ASP A 307 4.56 -29.59 5.59
N LEU A 308 4.85 -28.43 4.96
CA LEU A 308 4.89 -27.14 5.65
C LEU A 308 3.52 -26.75 6.22
N ARG A 309 2.47 -26.87 5.41
CA ARG A 309 1.09 -26.57 5.83
C ARG A 309 0.73 -27.36 7.08
N ASP A 310 0.98 -28.66 7.06
CA ASP A 310 0.59 -29.58 8.12
C ASP A 310 1.48 -29.42 9.36
N ALA A 311 2.79 -29.20 9.18
CA ALA A 311 3.73 -29.01 10.29
C ALA A 311 3.44 -27.75 11.12
N PHE A 312 2.97 -26.67 10.49
CA PHE A 312 2.67 -25.39 11.16
C PHE A 312 1.16 -25.12 11.32
N ALA A 313 0.32 -26.05 10.85
CA ALA A 313 -1.14 -25.96 10.86
C ALA A 313 -1.68 -24.67 10.22
N VAL A 314 -1.14 -24.25 9.07
CA VAL A 314 -1.54 -23.03 8.34
C VAL A 314 -2.34 -23.34 7.08
N SER A 315 -2.78 -22.35 6.31
CA SER A 315 -3.35 -22.59 4.97
C SER A 315 -2.28 -22.96 3.95
N TYR A 316 -2.67 -23.60 2.84
CA TYR A 316 -1.72 -23.88 1.75
C TYR A 316 -1.18 -22.58 1.15
N GLU A 317 -2.02 -21.56 0.99
CA GLU A 317 -1.60 -20.22 0.56
C GLU A 317 -0.54 -19.60 1.48
N MET A 318 -0.70 -19.71 2.80
CA MET A 318 0.27 -19.20 3.76
C MET A 318 1.60 -19.97 3.67
N ALA A 319 1.55 -21.29 3.61
CA ALA A 319 2.75 -22.13 3.45
C ALA A 319 3.49 -21.84 2.13
N ALA A 320 2.76 -21.67 1.03
CA ALA A 320 3.29 -21.31 -0.28
C ALA A 320 3.96 -19.93 -0.27
N HIS A 321 3.32 -18.92 0.32
CA HIS A 321 3.91 -17.59 0.47
C HIS A 321 5.16 -17.60 1.37
N ARG A 322 5.09 -18.30 2.50
CA ARG A 322 6.25 -18.40 3.38
C ARG A 322 7.43 -19.07 2.68
N PHE A 323 7.16 -20.13 1.93
CA PHE A 323 8.19 -20.78 1.14
C PHE A 323 8.87 -19.81 0.18
N THR A 324 8.12 -18.93 -0.51
CA THR A 324 8.74 -17.92 -1.39
C THR A 324 9.52 -16.83 -0.66
N ASN A 325 9.36 -16.68 0.66
CA ASN A 325 10.20 -15.77 1.45
C ASN A 325 11.55 -16.38 1.80
N ILE A 326 11.60 -17.70 2.00
CA ILE A 326 12.79 -18.40 2.53
C ILE A 326 13.59 -19.10 1.41
N ALA A 327 12.94 -19.53 0.34
CA ALA A 327 13.52 -20.41 -0.67
C ALA A 327 14.81 -19.85 -1.30
N THR A 328 14.81 -18.57 -1.69
CA THR A 328 15.96 -17.93 -2.33
C THR A 328 17.12 -17.80 -1.34
N GLU A 329 16.89 -17.09 -0.23
CA GLU A 329 17.95 -16.69 0.71
C GLU A 329 18.52 -17.87 1.51
N ARG A 330 17.69 -18.83 1.90
CA ARG A 330 18.09 -19.92 2.82
C ARG A 330 18.26 -21.27 2.15
N LEU A 331 17.66 -21.47 0.98
CA LEU A 331 17.75 -22.73 0.25
C LEU A 331 18.42 -22.58 -1.11
N ASP A 332 18.80 -21.39 -1.57
CA ASP A 332 19.38 -21.19 -2.91
C ASP A 332 18.48 -21.80 -4.00
N LEU A 333 17.19 -21.49 -3.92
CA LEU A 333 16.16 -21.92 -4.87
C LEU A 333 15.39 -20.70 -5.37
N GLU A 334 15.49 -20.43 -6.66
CA GLU A 334 14.61 -19.51 -7.36
C GLU A 334 13.24 -20.15 -7.58
N VAL A 335 12.19 -19.37 -7.41
CA VAL A 335 10.80 -19.84 -7.41
C VAL A 335 9.87 -18.83 -8.05
N HIS A 336 8.68 -19.30 -8.39
CA HIS A 336 7.54 -18.43 -8.65
C HIS A 336 6.30 -18.89 -7.91
N PHE A 337 5.42 -17.93 -7.64
CA PHE A 337 4.13 -18.11 -7.01
C PHE A 337 3.06 -17.50 -7.90
N MET A 338 1.90 -18.16 -8.00
CA MET A 338 0.71 -17.56 -8.59
C MET A 338 -0.57 -18.01 -7.91
N LYS A 339 -1.51 -17.08 -7.83
CA LYS A 339 -2.90 -17.32 -7.42
C LYS A 339 -3.82 -16.96 -8.59
N VAL A 340 -4.60 -17.93 -9.07
CA VAL A 340 -5.41 -17.79 -10.29
C VAL A 340 -6.85 -18.18 -10.00
N HIS A 341 -7.81 -17.36 -10.45
CA HIS A 341 -9.24 -17.69 -10.36
C HIS A 341 -9.62 -18.76 -11.40
N GLU A 342 -10.69 -19.53 -11.21
CA GLU A 342 -11.14 -20.58 -12.15
C GLU A 342 -11.38 -20.06 -13.59
N SER A 343 -11.80 -18.79 -13.73
CA SER A 343 -11.89 -18.11 -15.03
C SER A 343 -10.55 -18.05 -15.79
N GLY A 344 -9.45 -18.03 -15.05
CA GLY A 344 -8.08 -17.90 -15.53
C GLY A 344 -7.42 -16.56 -15.26
N THR A 345 -8.12 -15.64 -14.59
CA THR A 345 -7.59 -14.35 -14.17
C THR A 345 -6.51 -14.53 -13.11
N LEU A 346 -5.33 -13.96 -13.34
CA LEU A 346 -4.23 -13.87 -12.38
C LEU A 346 -4.58 -12.86 -11.30
N ILE A 347 -4.61 -13.30 -10.05
CA ILE A 347 -4.98 -12.49 -8.88
C ILE A 347 -3.75 -12.00 -8.13
N LYS A 348 -2.74 -12.86 -7.99
CA LYS A 348 -1.48 -12.53 -7.33
C LYS A 348 -0.35 -13.32 -7.96
N ALA A 349 0.81 -12.70 -8.11
CA ALA A 349 2.00 -13.34 -8.67
C ALA A 349 3.26 -12.83 -7.98
N TYR A 350 4.27 -13.69 -7.93
CA TYR A 350 5.64 -13.36 -7.55
C TYR A 350 6.60 -14.27 -8.33
N GLU A 351 7.74 -13.74 -8.74
CA GLU A 351 8.75 -14.50 -9.48
C GLU A 351 10.16 -13.98 -9.20
N ASN A 352 11.11 -14.92 -9.11
CA ASN A 352 12.52 -14.64 -9.25
C ASN A 352 13.29 -15.72 -10.04
N ASP A 353 12.58 -16.62 -10.73
CA ASP A 353 13.14 -17.73 -11.52
C ASP A 353 13.04 -17.51 -13.04
N ASP A 354 12.95 -16.25 -13.46
CA ASP A 354 12.82 -15.82 -14.86
C ASP A 354 11.58 -16.29 -15.61
N VAL A 355 10.60 -16.89 -14.92
CA VAL A 355 9.31 -17.19 -15.53
C VAL A 355 8.64 -15.91 -16.04
N LYS A 356 8.05 -15.99 -17.22
CA LYS A 356 7.34 -14.85 -17.84
C LYS A 356 5.85 -14.99 -17.63
N PHE A 357 5.32 -14.24 -16.67
CA PHE A 357 3.88 -14.12 -16.48
C PHE A 357 3.22 -13.34 -17.62
N PRO A 358 1.94 -13.62 -17.93
CA PRO A 358 1.17 -12.77 -18.84
C PRO A 358 1.03 -11.38 -18.21
N SER A 359 1.37 -10.36 -18.97
CA SER A 359 1.15 -8.96 -18.60
C SER A 359 0.27 -8.27 -19.63
N ASP A 360 -0.34 -7.15 -19.23
CA ASP A 360 -0.90 -6.19 -20.18
C ASP A 360 0.22 -5.38 -20.88
N ALA A 361 -0.20 -4.44 -21.75
CA ALA A 361 0.72 -3.58 -22.49
C ALA A 361 1.54 -2.61 -21.60
N LEU A 362 1.15 -2.45 -20.34
CA LEU A 362 1.78 -1.59 -19.34
C LEU A 362 2.61 -2.40 -18.34
N GLY A 363 2.66 -3.73 -18.47
CA GLY A 363 3.45 -4.62 -17.60
C GLY A 363 2.74 -5.08 -16.33
N ALA A 364 1.44 -4.76 -16.17
CA ALA A 364 0.66 -5.23 -15.03
C ALA A 364 0.25 -6.69 -15.22
N LEU A 365 0.45 -7.50 -14.16
CA LEU A 365 0.12 -8.93 -14.15
C LEU A 365 -1.30 -9.21 -13.63
N GLU A 366 -1.77 -8.40 -12.68
CA GLU A 366 -3.09 -8.58 -12.08
C GLU A 366 -4.19 -8.38 -13.13
N GLY A 367 -5.13 -9.32 -13.18
CA GLY A 367 -6.18 -9.32 -14.20
C GLY A 367 -5.78 -10.03 -15.50
N ALA A 368 -4.49 -10.33 -15.72
CA ALA A 368 -4.04 -10.99 -16.93
C ALA A 368 -4.50 -12.45 -17.00
N MET A 369 -4.76 -12.92 -18.22
CA MET A 369 -5.23 -14.29 -18.45
C MET A 369 -4.06 -15.29 -18.52
N VAL A 370 -4.04 -16.23 -17.58
CA VAL A 370 -3.06 -17.31 -17.52
C VAL A 370 -3.35 -18.38 -18.58
N CYS A 371 -2.28 -18.89 -19.21
CA CYS A 371 -2.37 -19.94 -20.23
C CYS A 371 -3.12 -21.17 -19.72
N ARG A 372 -4.08 -21.67 -20.52
CA ARG A 372 -4.89 -22.87 -20.21
C ARG A 372 -4.06 -24.13 -19.94
N ASN A 373 -2.85 -24.20 -20.49
CA ASN A 373 -1.96 -25.35 -20.35
C ASN A 373 -1.05 -25.26 -19.12
N TRP A 374 -1.01 -24.12 -18.42
CA TRP A 374 -0.21 -23.97 -17.21
C TRP A 374 -0.89 -24.65 -16.01
N THR A 375 -0.09 -25.22 -15.11
CA THR A 375 -0.52 -25.92 -13.89
C THR A 375 -1.63 -25.20 -13.11
N ALA A 376 -1.54 -23.87 -12.97
CA ALA A 376 -2.56 -23.08 -12.29
C ALA A 376 -3.94 -23.08 -12.96
N ARG A 377 -4.03 -23.47 -14.25
CA ARG A 377 -5.30 -23.65 -14.98
C ARG A 377 -5.70 -25.12 -15.10
N THR A 378 -4.75 -26.01 -15.35
CA THR A 378 -5.03 -27.44 -15.56
C THR A 378 -5.48 -28.14 -14.29
N VAL A 379 -5.06 -27.65 -13.11
CA VAL A 379 -5.49 -28.18 -11.82
C VAL A 379 -7.01 -28.20 -11.66
N PHE A 380 -7.74 -27.23 -12.21
CA PHE A 380 -9.21 -27.20 -12.15
C PHE A 380 -9.88 -28.36 -12.89
N ALA A 381 -9.20 -29.00 -13.84
CA ALA A 381 -9.72 -30.20 -14.50
C ALA A 381 -9.48 -31.50 -13.71
N SER A 382 -8.61 -31.48 -12.68
CA SER A 382 -8.30 -32.67 -11.86
C SER A 382 -9.53 -33.15 -11.10
N ALA A 383 -9.87 -34.44 -11.20
CA ALA A 383 -10.92 -35.02 -10.36
C ALA A 383 -10.47 -35.15 -8.88
N ASP A 384 -9.18 -35.36 -8.66
CA ASP A 384 -8.59 -35.40 -7.32
C ASP A 384 -8.33 -33.96 -6.82
N ARG A 385 -9.05 -33.60 -5.76
CA ARG A 385 -8.94 -32.31 -5.04
C ARG A 385 -8.21 -32.44 -3.71
N PHE A 386 -7.89 -33.67 -3.29
CA PHE A 386 -7.24 -33.92 -2.01
C PHE A 386 -5.71 -33.77 -2.15
N ASN A 387 -5.14 -34.41 -3.16
CA ASN A 387 -3.71 -34.35 -3.41
C ASN A 387 -3.31 -33.10 -4.22
N PRO A 388 -2.10 -32.57 -4.02
CA PRO A 388 -1.57 -31.53 -4.89
C PRO A 388 -1.39 -32.03 -6.32
N TRP A 389 -1.67 -31.15 -7.27
CA TRP A 389 -1.44 -31.40 -8.68
C TRP A 389 -0.01 -31.01 -9.06
N TYR A 390 0.75 -31.94 -9.64
CA TYR A 390 2.12 -31.71 -10.09
C TYR A 390 2.20 -31.78 -11.61
N GLN A 391 2.79 -30.78 -12.25
CA GLN A 391 2.90 -30.75 -13.70
C GLN A 391 4.16 -30.03 -14.17
N TYR A 392 4.76 -30.57 -15.23
CA TYR A 392 5.76 -29.88 -16.05
C TYR A 392 5.10 -29.07 -17.15
N THR A 393 5.47 -27.80 -17.30
CA THR A 393 5.00 -26.93 -18.37
C THR A 393 6.21 -26.43 -19.17
N ASP A 394 6.27 -26.80 -20.44
CA ASP A 394 7.24 -26.27 -21.39
C ASP A 394 6.72 -24.93 -21.95
N MET A 395 7.45 -23.84 -21.73
CA MET A 395 7.05 -22.51 -22.19
C MET A 395 7.77 -22.14 -23.47
N ALA A 396 7.02 -21.75 -24.51
CA ALA A 396 7.57 -21.21 -25.74
C ALA A 396 8.39 -19.93 -25.53
N ALA A 397 8.07 -19.16 -24.49
CA ALA A 397 8.81 -17.96 -24.08
C ALA A 397 10.19 -18.27 -23.45
N GLY A 398 10.54 -19.56 -23.29
CA GLY A 398 11.81 -20.07 -22.77
C GLY A 398 11.64 -20.82 -21.44
N GLY A 399 12.20 -22.02 -21.36
CA GLY A 399 12.31 -22.82 -20.12
C GLY A 399 11.23 -23.88 -19.93
N THR A 400 11.57 -24.88 -19.13
CA THR A 400 10.64 -25.89 -18.59
C THR A 400 10.50 -25.63 -17.10
N TYR A 401 9.26 -25.50 -16.63
CA TYR A 401 8.95 -25.25 -15.23
C TYR A 401 8.14 -26.41 -14.66
N TRP A 402 8.41 -26.76 -13.41
CA TRP A 402 7.56 -27.68 -12.66
C TRP A 402 6.79 -26.86 -11.63
N CYS A 403 5.50 -27.14 -11.48
CA CYS A 403 4.70 -26.48 -10.45
C CYS A 403 3.87 -27.51 -9.68
N THR A 404 3.67 -27.21 -8.40
CA THR A 404 2.65 -27.82 -7.55
C THR A 404 1.48 -26.84 -7.40
N SER A 405 0.25 -27.33 -7.52
CA SER A 405 -0.96 -26.50 -7.43
C SER A 405 -2.04 -27.17 -6.59
N ARG A 406 -2.80 -26.37 -5.84
CA ARG A 406 -3.98 -26.80 -5.08
C ARG A 406 -5.14 -25.86 -5.33
N VAL A 407 -6.36 -26.41 -5.37
CA VAL A 407 -7.59 -25.61 -5.45
C VAL A 407 -8.09 -25.29 -4.04
N GLU A 408 -8.38 -24.02 -3.79
CA GLU A 408 -9.03 -23.50 -2.60
C GLU A 408 -10.35 -22.81 -2.97
N LYS A 409 -11.37 -22.96 -2.11
CA LYS A 409 -12.67 -22.31 -2.29
C LYS A 409 -12.70 -21.00 -1.51
N ALA A 410 -13.21 -19.94 -2.14
CA ALA A 410 -13.54 -18.69 -1.49
C ALA A 410 -14.97 -18.23 -1.85
N LYS A 411 -15.42 -17.10 -1.30
CA LYS A 411 -16.79 -16.58 -1.53
C LYS A 411 -17.08 -16.27 -2.99
N GLU A 412 -16.06 -15.86 -3.74
CA GLU A 412 -16.14 -15.38 -5.13
C GLU A 412 -15.90 -16.48 -6.17
N GLY A 413 -15.56 -17.71 -5.75
CA GLY A 413 -15.30 -18.82 -6.66
C GLY A 413 -14.17 -19.74 -6.18
N GLU A 414 -13.72 -20.61 -7.09
CA GLU A 414 -12.55 -21.46 -6.88
C GLU A 414 -11.26 -20.77 -7.33
N TYR A 415 -10.20 -20.90 -6.54
CA TYR A 415 -8.88 -20.34 -6.80
C TYR A 415 -7.84 -21.45 -6.77
N SER A 416 -6.88 -21.40 -7.68
CA SER A 416 -5.68 -22.23 -7.60
C SER A 416 -4.55 -21.43 -6.98
N VAL A 417 -3.84 -22.06 -6.06
CA VAL A 417 -2.59 -21.55 -5.49
C VAL A 417 -1.48 -22.45 -5.97
N SER A 418 -0.46 -21.87 -6.60
CA SER A 418 0.62 -22.64 -7.22
C SER A 418 1.99 -22.09 -6.84
N VAL A 419 2.92 -23.00 -6.59
CA VAL A 419 4.35 -22.70 -6.48
C VAL A 419 5.08 -23.49 -7.55
N GLY A 420 6.00 -22.85 -8.26
CA GLY A 420 6.82 -23.51 -9.25
C GLY A 420 8.29 -23.12 -9.19
N VAL A 421 9.08 -23.93 -9.88
CA VAL A 421 10.54 -23.82 -9.95
C VAL A 421 11.04 -24.19 -11.36
N PRO A 422 12.22 -23.71 -11.76
CA PRO A 422 12.84 -24.10 -13.02
C PRO A 422 13.28 -25.57 -12.99
N PHE A 423 13.38 -26.18 -14.18
CA PHE A 423 13.64 -27.62 -14.34
C PHE A 423 14.84 -28.16 -13.54
N HIS A 424 15.92 -27.39 -13.42
CA HIS A 424 17.14 -27.81 -12.71
C HIS A 424 16.94 -27.95 -11.19
N ALA A 425 15.97 -27.25 -10.61
CA ALA A 425 15.65 -27.24 -9.18
C ALA A 425 14.67 -28.36 -8.77
N VAL A 426 13.97 -28.97 -9.74
CA VAL A 426 12.90 -29.96 -9.50
C VAL A 426 13.38 -31.20 -8.75
N LYS A 427 14.66 -31.54 -8.87
CA LYS A 427 15.28 -32.67 -8.18
C LYS A 427 15.05 -32.67 -6.67
N TRP A 428 14.79 -31.51 -6.05
CA TRP A 428 14.59 -31.35 -4.61
C TRP A 428 13.15 -31.56 -4.14
N PHE A 429 12.17 -31.60 -5.06
CA PHE A 429 10.75 -31.57 -4.73
C PHE A 429 10.10 -32.95 -4.79
N ARG A 430 9.09 -33.15 -3.92
CA ARG A 430 8.17 -34.30 -4.01
C ARG A 430 7.26 -34.10 -5.22
N GLY A 431 6.88 -35.18 -5.90
CA GLY A 431 6.02 -35.10 -7.10
C GLY A 431 6.78 -34.85 -8.40
N ARG A 432 8.12 -34.84 -8.37
CA ARG A 432 8.97 -34.76 -9.57
C ARG A 432 8.77 -35.90 -10.57
N GLU A 433 8.33 -37.07 -10.11
CA GLU A 433 8.09 -38.25 -10.96
C GLU A 433 6.76 -38.16 -11.75
N THR A 434 6.04 -37.03 -11.66
CA THR A 434 4.78 -36.83 -12.37
C THR A 434 4.94 -37.02 -13.88
N SER A 435 4.00 -37.74 -14.49
CA SER A 435 3.91 -37.89 -15.94
C SER A 435 3.12 -36.76 -16.61
N HIS A 436 2.50 -35.86 -15.82
CA HIS A 436 1.75 -34.74 -16.34
C HIS A 436 2.72 -33.69 -16.92
N ARG A 437 2.69 -33.56 -18.24
CA ARG A 437 3.48 -32.57 -18.97
C ARG A 437 2.63 -31.92 -20.05
N THR A 438 2.70 -30.60 -20.13
CA THR A 438 2.00 -29.80 -21.14
C THR A 438 2.97 -28.83 -21.81
N ALA A 439 2.62 -28.39 -23.01
CA ALA A 439 3.34 -27.34 -23.72
C ALA A 439 2.46 -26.09 -23.84
N SER A 440 3.01 -24.94 -23.47
CA SER A 440 2.41 -23.62 -23.65
C SER A 440 3.08 -22.91 -24.81
N HIS A 441 2.31 -22.59 -25.84
CA HIS A 441 2.76 -21.81 -27.00
C HIS A 441 2.48 -20.30 -26.83
N CYS A 442 2.04 -19.85 -25.65
CA CYS A 442 1.86 -18.43 -25.37
C CYS A 442 3.19 -17.67 -25.52
N PRO A 443 3.19 -16.45 -26.11
CA PRO A 443 2.04 -15.56 -26.30
C PRO A 443 1.24 -15.74 -27.60
N ASP A 444 1.44 -16.80 -28.38
CA ASP A 444 0.59 -17.10 -29.55
C ASP A 444 -0.89 -17.18 -29.13
N GLU A 445 -1.73 -16.33 -29.74
CA GLU A 445 -3.16 -16.25 -29.40
C GLU A 445 -3.88 -17.58 -29.65
N THR A 446 -3.46 -18.36 -30.64
CA THR A 446 -4.06 -19.66 -30.97
C THR A 446 -3.81 -20.73 -29.91
N CYS A 447 -2.84 -20.50 -29.01
CA CYS A 447 -2.56 -21.41 -27.91
C CYS A 447 -3.74 -21.52 -26.94
N CYS A 448 -4.36 -20.40 -26.57
CA CYS A 448 -5.43 -20.41 -25.57
C CYS A 448 -6.40 -19.22 -25.58
N ARG A 449 -6.11 -18.15 -26.33
CA ARG A 449 -6.94 -16.93 -26.37
C ARG A 449 -7.94 -16.95 -27.52
N ARG A 450 -7.53 -17.49 -28.67
CA ARG A 450 -8.35 -17.63 -29.88
C ARG A 450 -8.66 -19.09 -30.15
N ALA A 451 -9.91 -19.38 -30.49
CA ALA A 451 -10.31 -20.71 -30.93
C ALA A 451 -9.59 -21.08 -32.24
N SER A 452 -9.37 -22.38 -32.47
CA SER A 452 -8.76 -22.84 -33.72
C SER A 452 -9.65 -22.52 -34.92
N THR A 453 -9.05 -22.35 -36.10
CA THR A 453 -9.78 -22.06 -37.34
C THR A 453 -10.86 -23.10 -37.66
N VAL A 454 -10.65 -24.36 -37.25
CA VAL A 454 -11.62 -25.45 -37.38
C VAL A 454 -12.83 -25.24 -36.46
N LEU A 455 -12.60 -24.86 -35.19
CA LEU A 455 -13.67 -24.59 -34.23
C LEU A 455 -14.44 -23.31 -34.58
N THR A 456 -13.73 -22.24 -34.96
CA THR A 456 -14.34 -20.98 -35.38
C THR A 456 -15.26 -21.19 -36.59
N ARG A 457 -14.79 -21.83 -37.67
CA ARG A 457 -15.62 -22.11 -38.85
C ARG A 457 -16.87 -22.92 -38.54
N LYS A 458 -16.80 -23.82 -37.54
CA LYS A 458 -17.93 -24.68 -37.16
C LYS A 458 -19.00 -23.93 -36.38
N TRP A 459 -18.63 -22.96 -35.53
CA TRP A 459 -19.53 -22.42 -34.50
C TRP A 459 -19.78 -20.91 -34.55
N GLU A 460 -18.96 -20.12 -35.26
CA GLU A 460 -19.04 -18.65 -35.27
C GLU A 460 -20.42 -18.09 -35.67
N GLY A 461 -21.14 -18.78 -36.56
CA GLY A 461 -22.51 -18.41 -36.96
C GLY A 461 -23.63 -19.25 -36.32
N ALA A 462 -23.29 -20.24 -35.48
CA ALA A 462 -24.24 -21.22 -34.92
C ALA A 462 -24.32 -21.18 -33.38
N ALA A 463 -23.48 -20.38 -32.73
CA ALA A 463 -23.43 -20.24 -31.29
C ALA A 463 -23.64 -18.76 -30.90
N TRP A 464 -24.67 -18.51 -30.09
CA TRP A 464 -24.88 -17.22 -29.44
C TRP A 464 -24.80 -17.44 -27.92
N PRO A 465 -23.67 -17.09 -27.28
CA PRO A 465 -23.57 -17.21 -25.84
C PRO A 465 -24.36 -16.09 -25.16
N GLU A 466 -25.24 -16.44 -24.23
CA GLU A 466 -25.75 -15.50 -23.25
C GLU A 466 -24.67 -15.24 -22.21
N ALA A 467 -24.24 -13.99 -22.05
CA ALA A 467 -23.21 -13.65 -21.09
C ALA A 467 -23.77 -13.75 -19.66
N ALA A 468 -23.15 -14.55 -18.80
CA ALA A 468 -23.43 -14.50 -17.38
C ALA A 468 -22.94 -13.15 -16.84
N THR A 469 -23.84 -12.29 -16.38
CA THR A 469 -23.51 -10.99 -15.78
C THR A 469 -22.87 -11.22 -14.41
N PRO A 470 -21.56 -10.94 -14.23
CA PRO A 470 -20.97 -10.98 -12.90
C PRO A 470 -21.68 -9.96 -12.03
N THR A 471 -22.06 -10.33 -10.82
CA THR A 471 -22.77 -9.46 -9.86
C THR A 471 -21.99 -8.16 -9.56
N SER A 472 -20.68 -8.15 -9.82
CA SER A 472 -19.77 -7.02 -9.69
C SER A 472 -19.83 -5.98 -10.83
N LEU A 473 -20.40 -6.30 -12.00
CA LEU A 473 -20.50 -5.35 -13.12
C LEU A 473 -21.69 -4.38 -12.99
N LEU A 474 -22.69 -4.73 -12.17
CA LEU A 474 -23.85 -3.88 -11.85
C LEU A 474 -23.64 -3.04 -10.58
N ALA A 475 -22.62 -3.35 -9.79
CA ALA A 475 -22.18 -2.50 -8.69
C ALA A 475 -21.22 -1.44 -9.25
N ALA A 476 -21.79 -0.34 -9.75
CA ALA A 476 -21.03 0.91 -9.80
C ALA A 476 -20.42 1.12 -8.41
N LEU A 477 -19.08 1.21 -8.36
CA LEU A 477 -18.31 1.47 -7.15
C LEU A 477 -19.01 2.55 -6.32
N PRO A 478 -19.22 2.37 -4.99
CA PRO A 478 -19.64 3.48 -4.16
C PRO A 478 -18.60 4.59 -4.33
N THR A 479 -19.06 5.72 -4.84
CA THR A 479 -18.27 6.93 -4.98
C THR A 479 -18.01 7.47 -3.58
N GLY A 480 -16.74 7.47 -3.17
CA GLY A 480 -16.31 8.12 -1.94
C GLY A 480 -15.40 7.22 -1.12
N THR A 481 -14.30 7.80 -0.67
CA THR A 481 -13.33 7.27 0.31
C THR A 481 -12.44 6.09 -0.12
N PHE A 482 -11.14 6.37 0.03
CA PHE A 482 -9.96 5.51 -0.01
C PHE A 482 -10.23 4.05 0.43
N PRO A 483 -9.57 3.06 -0.19
CA PRO A 483 -10.22 1.95 -0.90
C PRO A 483 -11.39 1.30 -0.12
N GLY A 484 -12.58 1.90 -0.20
CA GLY A 484 -13.83 1.30 0.29
C GLY A 484 -13.95 1.22 1.81
N VAL A 485 -13.15 1.98 2.57
CA VAL A 485 -13.28 2.13 4.02
C VAL A 485 -13.97 3.45 4.34
N ASP A 486 -15.18 3.39 4.89
CA ASP A 486 -15.89 4.58 5.36
C ASP A 486 -15.34 5.00 6.73
N ALA A 487 -14.59 6.09 6.73
CA ALA A 487 -13.99 6.64 7.95
C ALA A 487 -15.06 7.08 8.97
N HIS A 488 -16.24 7.49 8.53
CA HIS A 488 -17.34 7.88 9.42
C HIS A 488 -17.87 6.67 10.19
N GLU A 489 -18.10 5.54 9.52
CA GLU A 489 -18.49 4.28 10.17
C GLU A 489 -17.44 3.79 11.17
N VAL A 490 -16.15 3.92 10.84
CA VAL A 490 -15.06 3.52 11.73
C VAL A 490 -15.01 4.39 12.99
N TYR A 491 -15.22 5.71 12.85
CA TYR A 491 -15.21 6.62 14.00
C TYR A 491 -16.45 6.46 14.88
N GLU A 492 -17.65 6.28 14.31
CA GLU A 492 -18.86 5.99 15.10
C GLU A 492 -18.74 4.65 15.86
N PHE A 493 -18.17 3.62 15.22
CA PHE A 493 -17.89 2.35 15.87
C PHE A 493 -16.94 2.51 17.08
N LEU A 494 -15.87 3.30 16.92
CA LEU A 494 -14.91 3.58 17.99
C LEU A 494 -15.54 4.39 19.14
N GLU A 495 -16.40 5.36 18.84
CA GLU A 495 -17.09 6.17 19.84
C GLU A 495 -18.16 5.37 20.59
N GLY A 496 -18.87 4.46 19.90
CA GLY A 496 -19.82 3.54 20.54
C GLY A 496 -19.16 2.52 21.50
N HIS A 497 -17.89 2.20 21.29
CA HIS A 497 -17.10 1.29 22.12
C HIS A 497 -16.25 2.01 23.19
N GLU A 498 -16.28 3.34 23.25
CA GLU A 498 -15.69 4.09 24.35
C GLU A 498 -16.50 3.78 25.62
N SER A 499 -15.89 2.99 26.52
CA SER A 499 -16.52 2.63 27.79
C SER A 499 -16.88 3.89 28.56
N ARG A 500 -18.17 4.21 28.65
CA ARG A 500 -18.69 5.18 29.64
C ARG A 500 -18.20 4.74 31.02
N PRO A 501 -17.39 5.55 31.73
CA PRO A 501 -17.10 5.27 33.12
C PRO A 501 -18.39 5.48 33.91
N GLY A 502 -18.98 4.37 34.36
CA GLY A 502 -20.01 4.33 35.41
C GLY A 502 -21.45 4.60 34.97
N ARG A 503 -22.22 3.51 34.82
CA ARG A 503 -23.50 3.34 35.52
C ARG A 503 -23.57 1.95 36.11
#